data_AF-A0A8H8BYM7-F1
#
_entry.id   AF-A0A8H8BYM7-F1
#
_cell.length_a   1.000
_cell.length_b   1.000
_cell.length_c   1.000
_cell.angle_alpha   90.00
_cell.angle_beta   90.00
_cell.angle_gamma   90.00
#
_symmetry.space_group_name_H-M   'P 1'
#
loop_
_entity.id
_entity.type
_entity.pdbx_description
1 polymer ?
#
loop_
_entity_poly.entity_id
_entity_poly.type
_entity_poly.pdbx_seq_one_letter_code
_entity_poly.pdbx_strand_id
1 'polypeptide(L)'
;MSWVVYALIIINKAGGLIYQRDFAEGLNKLNINDYLVLAGTFHGVHAITTRLYPLSHSTPPTSTSSNIPTTRPDPPSGIEVLETENFRLQCFSTLTGTKFLLFTEPQQPNVDKIVGKIYELYADYVMKNPFYQLEMPVRCEAWERKLVGYVRPLNSR
;
A
#
# COMPACT_ATOMS: atom_id res chain seq x y z
N MET A 1 -9.43 -19.58 -13.56
CA MET A 1 -8.77 -18.78 -12.51
C MET A 1 -7.85 -17.81 -13.20
N SER A 2 -8.07 -16.52 -13.04
CA SER A 2 -7.27 -15.46 -13.67
C SER A 2 -6.46 -14.75 -12.59
N TRP A 3 -5.18 -14.50 -12.86
CA TRP A 3 -4.34 -13.70 -11.98
C TRP A 3 -4.32 -12.27 -12.50
N VAL A 4 -4.98 -11.38 -11.78
CA VAL A 4 -5.19 -10.01 -12.22
C VAL A 4 -4.86 -9.04 -11.09
N VAL A 5 -4.01 -8.07 -11.40
CA VAL A 5 -3.86 -6.83 -10.65
C VAL A 5 -4.80 -5.81 -11.26
N TYR A 6 -5.82 -5.39 -10.51
CA TYR A 6 -6.85 -4.47 -10.97
C TYR A 6 -6.39 -3.02 -10.93
N ALA A 7 -5.96 -2.55 -9.77
CA ALA A 7 -5.65 -1.14 -9.55
C ALA A 7 -4.61 -0.93 -8.43
N LEU A 8 -3.89 0.18 -8.51
CA LEU A 8 -3.04 0.71 -7.44
C LEU A 8 -3.58 2.07 -7.00
N ILE A 9 -3.73 2.24 -5.70
CA ILE A 9 -4.00 3.51 -5.05
C ILE A 9 -2.85 3.80 -4.07
N ILE A 10 -2.35 5.05 -4.06
CA ILE A 10 -1.35 5.48 -3.08
C ILE A 10 -1.94 6.64 -2.27
N ILE A 11 -1.91 6.45 -0.95
CA ILE A 11 -2.39 7.41 0.03
C ILE A 11 -1.19 7.93 0.81
N ASN A 12 -1.11 9.25 0.94
CA ASN A 12 -0.04 9.90 1.68
C ASN A 12 -0.21 9.73 3.21
N LYS A 13 0.72 10.25 4.00
CA LYS A 13 0.69 10.06 5.46
C LYS A 13 -0.50 10.76 6.13
N ALA A 14 -1.04 11.80 5.50
CA ALA A 14 -2.19 12.57 5.97
C ALA A 14 -3.55 11.96 5.54
N GLY A 15 -3.55 10.84 4.83
CA GLY A 15 -4.78 10.21 4.34
C GLY A 15 -5.30 10.76 3.00
N GLY A 16 -4.53 11.62 2.34
CA GLY A 16 -4.85 12.17 1.03
C GLY A 16 -4.45 11.22 -0.10
N LEU A 17 -5.30 11.12 -1.13
CA LEU A 17 -5.00 10.40 -2.37
C LEU A 17 -3.90 11.15 -3.15
N ILE A 18 -2.79 10.47 -3.44
CA ILE A 18 -1.71 11.03 -4.27
C ILE A 18 -1.51 10.31 -5.60
N TYR A 19 -2.04 9.09 -5.75
CA TYR A 19 -1.97 8.36 -7.01
C TYR A 19 -3.11 7.35 -7.10
N GLN A 20 -3.70 7.21 -8.29
CA GLN A 20 -4.64 6.14 -8.63
C GLN A 20 -4.34 5.68 -10.05
N ARG A 21 -4.36 4.36 -10.25
CA ARG A 21 -4.16 3.75 -11.56
C ARG A 21 -4.86 2.42 -11.70
N ASP A 22 -5.64 2.28 -12.75
CA ASP A 22 -6.21 0.99 -13.17
C ASP A 22 -5.31 0.31 -14.21
N PHE A 23 -5.18 -1.01 -14.08
CA PHE A 23 -4.40 -1.90 -14.95
C PHE A 23 -5.26 -2.95 -15.67
N ALA A 24 -6.46 -3.24 -15.16
CA ALA A 24 -7.41 -4.17 -15.75
C ALA A 24 -8.86 -3.73 -15.46
N GLU A 25 -9.80 -4.27 -16.24
CA GLU A 25 -11.23 -4.16 -15.96
C GLU A 25 -11.65 -5.16 -14.87
N GLY A 26 -12.82 -4.97 -14.25
CA GLY A 26 -13.35 -5.85 -13.21
C GLY A 26 -13.78 -5.12 -11.94
N LEU A 27 -13.25 -3.91 -11.71
CA LEU A 27 -13.71 -3.01 -10.67
C LEU A 27 -14.56 -1.87 -11.24
N ASN A 28 -15.51 -1.40 -10.43
CA ASN A 28 -16.28 -0.20 -10.76
C ASN A 28 -15.35 1.02 -10.78
N LYS A 29 -15.42 1.78 -11.88
CA LYS A 29 -14.67 3.04 -12.00
C LYS A 29 -15.35 4.12 -11.17
N LEU A 30 -14.60 4.66 -10.22
CA LEU A 30 -15.06 5.75 -9.39
C LEU A 30 -14.68 7.10 -10.02
N ASN A 31 -15.39 8.15 -9.68
CA ASN A 31 -14.94 9.50 -10.02
C ASN A 31 -13.81 9.93 -9.05
N ILE A 32 -13.16 11.05 -9.34
CA ILE A 32 -12.03 11.52 -8.53
C ILE A 32 -12.43 11.87 -7.08
N ASN A 33 -13.62 12.41 -6.86
CA ASN A 33 -14.10 12.75 -5.52
C ASN A 33 -14.35 11.49 -4.69
N ASP A 34 -14.89 10.45 -5.32
CA ASP A 34 -15.12 9.16 -4.67
C ASP A 34 -13.79 8.48 -4.30
N TYR A 35 -12.75 8.58 -5.14
CA TYR A 35 -11.42 8.09 -4.77
C TYR A 35 -10.79 8.90 -3.62
N LEU A 36 -11.02 10.21 -3.57
CA LEU A 36 -10.59 11.06 -2.45
C LEU A 36 -11.28 10.64 -1.15
N VAL A 37 -12.59 10.39 -1.19
CA VAL A 37 -13.36 9.87 -0.06
C VAL A 37 -12.86 8.48 0.34
N LEU A 38 -12.63 7.58 -0.62
CA LEU A 38 -12.10 6.23 -0.37
C LEU A 38 -10.74 6.30 0.36
N ALA A 39 -9.84 7.18 -0.09
CA ALA A 39 -8.54 7.35 0.55
C ALA A 39 -8.65 7.80 2.01
N GLY A 40 -9.47 8.83 2.27
CA GLY A 40 -9.71 9.32 3.62
C GLY A 40 -10.38 8.28 4.53
N THR A 41 -11.39 7.58 4.02
CA THR A 41 -12.08 6.50 4.74
C THR A 41 -11.13 5.36 5.07
N PHE A 42 -10.35 4.87 4.09
CA PHE A 42 -9.38 3.81 4.33
C PHE A 42 -8.34 4.24 5.36
N HIS A 43 -7.84 5.48 5.29
CA HIS A 43 -6.90 6.01 6.27
C HIS A 43 -7.48 6.01 7.68
N GLY A 44 -8.75 6.40 7.84
CA GLY A 44 -9.46 6.33 9.11
C GLY A 44 -9.63 4.90 9.63
N VAL A 45 -10.05 3.97 8.77
CA VAL A 45 -10.17 2.53 9.11
C VAL A 45 -8.83 1.96 9.54
N HIS A 46 -7.75 2.28 8.82
CA HIS A 46 -6.40 1.87 9.18
C HIS A 46 -6.01 2.37 10.58
N ALA A 47 -6.28 3.64 10.91
CA ALA A 47 -6.01 4.20 12.23
C ALA A 47 -6.86 3.56 13.35
N ILE A 48 -8.14 3.26 13.08
CA ILE A 48 -9.03 2.59 14.03
C ILE A 48 -8.54 1.16 14.30
N THR A 49 -8.25 0.40 13.24
CA THR A 49 -7.80 -0.99 13.35
C THR A 49 -6.46 -1.12 14.08
N THR A 50 -5.54 -0.14 13.96
CA THR A 50 -4.33 -0.08 14.80
C THR A 50 -4.65 -0.03 16.31
N ARG A 51 -5.75 0.65 16.71
CA ARG A 51 -6.18 0.75 18.12
C ARG A 51 -6.96 -0.47 18.59
N LEU A 52 -7.50 -1.26 17.67
CA LEU A 52 -8.21 -2.51 17.96
C LEU A 52 -7.26 -3.71 18.06
N TYR A 53 -5.94 -3.48 18.03
CA TYR A 53 -4.95 -4.53 18.18
C TYR A 53 -5.14 -5.25 19.53
N PRO A 54 -5.49 -6.56 19.52
CA PRO A 54 -5.98 -7.24 20.71
C PRO A 54 -4.88 -7.60 21.72
N LEU A 55 -3.61 -7.53 21.31
CA LEU A 55 -2.48 -7.83 22.19
C LEU A 55 -2.02 -6.55 22.87
N SER A 56 -2.09 -6.53 24.20
CA SER A 56 -1.45 -5.49 25.00
C SER A 56 0.04 -5.50 24.71
N HIS A 57 0.59 -4.32 24.38
CA HIS A 57 2.03 -4.10 24.24
C HIS A 57 2.70 -4.12 25.64
N SER A 58 2.53 -5.22 26.37
CA SER A 58 3.07 -5.45 27.70
C SER A 58 4.35 -6.27 27.58
N THR A 59 5.40 -5.63 27.10
CA THR A 59 6.77 -6.04 27.42
C THR A 59 7.63 -4.77 27.46
N PRO A 60 7.79 -4.14 28.64
CA PRO A 60 8.99 -3.34 28.86
C PRO A 60 10.22 -4.26 28.68
N PRO A 61 11.34 -3.77 28.11
CA PRO A 61 12.55 -4.57 28.05
C PRO A 61 13.10 -4.71 29.47
N THR A 62 12.75 -5.77 30.18
CA THR A 62 13.54 -6.20 31.34
C THR A 62 14.82 -6.80 30.82
N SER A 63 15.88 -6.01 30.96
CA SER A 63 17.27 -6.41 30.87
C SER A 63 17.59 -7.53 31.85
N THR A 64 17.88 -8.73 31.37
CA THR A 64 18.75 -9.70 32.05
C THR A 64 19.40 -10.64 31.03
N SER A 65 20.74 -10.74 31.13
CA SER A 65 21.67 -11.67 30.47
C SER A 65 21.94 -11.50 28.95
N SER A 66 23.13 -10.93 28.68
CA SER A 66 24.06 -11.29 27.58
C SER A 66 23.44 -11.82 26.27
N ASN A 67 23.06 -10.91 25.39
CA ASN A 67 23.34 -10.87 23.95
C ASN A 67 22.40 -9.84 23.31
N ILE A 68 22.97 -8.93 22.51
CA ILE A 68 22.34 -7.72 21.94
C ILE A 68 20.90 -7.98 21.43
N PRO A 69 19.85 -7.42 22.06
CA PRO A 69 18.50 -7.50 21.53
C PRO A 69 18.34 -6.47 20.40
N THR A 70 18.53 -6.90 19.15
CA THR A 70 18.43 -6.03 17.95
C THR A 70 17.02 -5.84 17.41
N THR A 71 16.00 -6.49 17.97
CA THR A 71 14.64 -6.41 17.43
C THR A 71 13.73 -5.66 18.38
N ARG A 72 13.61 -4.35 18.16
CA ARG A 72 12.47 -3.56 18.64
C ARG A 72 11.20 -4.27 18.16
N PRO A 73 10.21 -4.57 19.03
CA PRO A 73 8.94 -5.12 18.56
C PRO A 73 8.32 -4.15 17.57
N ASP A 74 7.82 -4.68 16.45
CA ASP A 74 7.18 -3.86 15.43
C ASP A 74 5.96 -3.17 16.05
N PRO A 75 5.76 -1.87 15.76
CA PRO A 75 4.58 -1.17 16.23
C PRO A 75 3.32 -1.86 15.67
N PRO A 76 2.19 -1.84 16.41
CA PRO A 76 0.94 -2.39 15.91
C PRO A 76 0.58 -1.76 14.56
N SER A 77 0.30 -2.62 13.57
CA SER A 77 -0.13 -2.21 12.23
C SER A 77 -1.65 -2.03 12.17
N GLY A 78 -2.13 -1.22 11.23
CA GLY A 78 -3.55 -1.12 10.90
C GLY A 78 -4.00 -2.23 9.95
N ILE A 79 -5.17 -2.08 9.33
CA ILE A 79 -5.67 -3.02 8.32
C ILE A 79 -4.66 -3.22 7.18
N GLU A 80 -4.29 -4.47 6.91
CA GLU A 80 -3.33 -4.88 5.89
C GLU A 80 -4.00 -5.62 4.73
N VAL A 81 -5.09 -6.34 5.00
CA VAL A 81 -5.80 -7.13 3.99
C VAL A 81 -7.31 -6.94 4.16
N LEU A 82 -7.99 -6.68 3.06
CA LEU A 82 -9.44 -6.76 2.96
C LEU A 82 -9.78 -7.64 1.75
N GLU A 83 -10.46 -8.75 1.99
CA GLU A 83 -10.79 -9.72 0.96
C GLU A 83 -12.32 -9.82 0.80
N THR A 84 -12.75 -9.92 -0.44
CA THR A 84 -14.14 -10.13 -0.84
C THR A 84 -14.20 -11.26 -1.87
N GLU A 85 -15.40 -11.67 -2.27
CA GLU A 85 -15.58 -12.66 -3.34
C GLU A 85 -14.99 -12.20 -4.69
N ASN A 86 -14.91 -10.89 -4.92
CA ASN A 86 -14.58 -10.32 -6.23
C ASN A 86 -13.15 -9.76 -6.30
N PHE A 87 -12.60 -9.31 -5.18
CA PHE A 87 -11.27 -8.73 -5.13
C PHE A 87 -10.64 -8.86 -3.74
N ARG A 88 -9.32 -8.80 -3.73
CA ARG A 88 -8.50 -8.60 -2.55
C ARG A 88 -7.80 -7.25 -2.61
N LEU A 89 -7.89 -6.51 -1.53
CA LEU A 89 -7.17 -5.27 -1.27
C LEU A 89 -6.02 -5.57 -0.31
N GLN A 90 -4.78 -5.43 -0.79
CA GLN A 90 -3.57 -5.48 0.01
C GLN A 90 -3.11 -4.06 0.32
N CYS A 91 -2.91 -3.74 1.60
CA CYS A 91 -2.35 -2.49 2.07
C CYS A 91 -0.93 -2.70 2.57
N PHE A 92 0.03 -2.12 1.86
CA PHE A 92 1.41 -1.99 2.33
C PHE A 92 1.64 -0.58 2.87
N SER A 93 1.81 -0.46 4.19
CA SER A 93 2.14 0.81 4.84
C SER A 93 3.65 0.91 5.07
N THR A 94 4.23 2.02 4.61
CA THR A 94 5.65 2.34 4.83
C THR A 94 5.87 2.96 6.21
N LEU A 95 7.11 2.92 6.72
CA LEU A 95 7.50 3.60 7.95
C LEU A 95 7.33 5.14 7.90
N THR A 96 7.32 5.73 6.69
CA THR A 96 7.05 7.16 6.49
C THR A 96 5.56 7.50 6.48
N GLY A 97 4.68 6.50 6.60
CA GLY A 97 3.23 6.65 6.68
C GLY A 97 2.48 6.59 5.35
N THR A 98 3.19 6.50 4.22
CA THR A 98 2.59 6.32 2.88
C THR A 98 2.04 4.90 2.75
N LYS A 99 0.82 4.76 2.21
CA LYS A 99 0.11 3.48 2.06
C LYS A 99 -0.10 3.16 0.59
N PHE A 100 0.24 1.95 0.21
CA PHE A 100 0.05 1.39 -1.12
C PHE A 100 -1.08 0.37 -1.05
N LEU A 101 -2.18 0.69 -1.70
CA LEU A 101 -3.39 -0.11 -1.77
C LEU A 101 -3.42 -0.79 -3.13
N LEU A 102 -3.13 -2.09 -3.15
CA LEU A 102 -3.12 -2.90 -4.36
C LEU A 102 -4.39 -3.75 -4.40
N PHE A 103 -5.21 -3.54 -5.43
CA PHE A 103 -6.40 -4.35 -5.69
C PHE A 103 -6.05 -5.45 -6.68
N THR A 104 -6.37 -6.69 -6.33
CA THR A 104 -6.10 -7.87 -7.14
C THR A 104 -7.29 -8.82 -7.11
N GLU A 105 -7.25 -9.85 -7.95
CA GLU A 105 -8.08 -11.04 -7.76
C GLU A 105 -7.79 -11.68 -6.39
N PRO A 106 -8.78 -12.29 -5.69
CA PRO A 106 -8.54 -12.88 -4.37
C PRO A 106 -7.44 -13.94 -4.34
N GLN A 107 -7.32 -14.75 -5.41
CA GLN A 107 -6.30 -15.81 -5.51
C GLN A 107 -4.97 -15.34 -6.11
N GLN A 108 -4.74 -14.04 -6.25
CA GLN A 108 -3.47 -13.52 -6.77
C GLN A 108 -2.29 -13.94 -5.88
N PRO A 109 -1.29 -14.65 -6.41
CA PRO A 109 -0.13 -15.05 -5.63
C PRO A 109 0.89 -13.92 -5.49
N ASN A 110 1.73 -13.98 -4.45
CA ASN A 110 2.88 -13.09 -4.25
C ASN A 110 2.56 -11.58 -4.19
N VAL A 111 1.38 -11.20 -3.70
CA VAL A 111 0.95 -9.78 -3.65
C VAL A 111 1.95 -8.89 -2.89
N ASP A 112 2.54 -9.39 -1.80
CA ASP A 112 3.55 -8.66 -1.02
C ASP A 112 4.83 -8.36 -1.82
N LYS A 113 5.26 -9.29 -2.68
CA LYS A 113 6.42 -9.07 -3.57
C LYS A 113 6.08 -8.06 -4.65
N ILE A 114 4.84 -8.10 -5.16
CA ILE A 114 4.37 -7.15 -6.18
C ILE A 114 4.36 -5.74 -5.59
N VAL A 115 3.73 -5.54 -4.43
CA VAL A 115 3.63 -4.21 -3.81
C VAL A 115 4.99 -3.71 -3.31
N GLY A 116 5.86 -4.60 -2.81
CA GLY A 116 7.24 -4.26 -2.46
C GLY A 116 8.02 -3.74 -3.67
N LYS A 117 7.88 -4.39 -4.83
CA LYS A 117 8.52 -3.91 -6.07
C LYS A 117 7.94 -2.58 -6.56
N ILE A 118 6.63 -2.37 -6.40
CA ILE A 118 5.99 -1.08 -6.70
C ILE A 118 6.55 0.02 -5.79
N TYR A 119 6.76 -0.26 -4.50
CA TYR A 119 7.37 0.68 -3.57
C TYR A 119 8.82 1.03 -3.95
N GLU A 120 9.64 0.06 -4.37
CA GLU A 120 10.99 0.32 -4.89
C GLU A 120 10.96 1.28 -6.09
N LEU A 121 10.06 1.03 -7.05
CA LEU A 121 9.87 1.92 -8.20
C LEU A 121 9.42 3.33 -7.76
N TYR A 122 8.57 3.43 -6.73
CA TYR A 122 8.10 4.71 -6.22
C TYR A 122 9.25 5.49 -5.59
N ALA A 123 10.08 4.83 -4.80
CA ALA A 123 11.28 5.42 -4.23
C ALA A 123 12.25 5.90 -5.33
N ASP A 124 12.47 5.10 -6.37
CA ASP A 124 13.42 5.43 -7.42
C ASP A 124 12.97 6.55 -8.36
N TYR A 125 11.71 6.58 -8.76
CA TYR A 125 11.22 7.49 -9.80
C TYR A 125 10.39 8.67 -9.27
N VAL A 126 9.82 8.55 -8.07
CA VAL A 126 9.04 9.63 -7.45
C VAL A 126 9.88 10.34 -6.39
N MET A 127 10.41 9.62 -5.39
CA MET A 127 11.12 10.24 -4.28
C MET A 127 12.47 10.86 -4.67
N LYS A 128 13.14 10.31 -5.70
CA LYS A 128 14.40 10.87 -6.22
C LYS A 128 14.19 11.95 -7.28
N ASN A 129 12.95 12.27 -7.66
CA ASN A 129 12.67 13.34 -8.61
C ASN A 129 12.72 14.70 -7.88
N PRO A 130 13.67 15.60 -8.19
CA PRO A 130 13.82 16.88 -7.49
C PRO A 130 12.65 17.85 -7.70
N PHE A 131 11.80 17.60 -8.71
CA PHE A 131 10.62 18.41 -8.99
C PHE A 131 9.34 17.89 -8.32
N TYR A 132 9.41 16.71 -7.67
CA TYR A 132 8.27 16.17 -6.96
C TYR A 132 8.15 16.83 -5.57
N GLN A 133 6.97 17.39 -5.30
CA GLN A 133 6.62 17.90 -3.97
C GLN A 133 5.94 16.78 -3.18
N LEU A 134 6.43 16.52 -1.97
CA LEU A 134 5.85 15.51 -1.08
C LEU A 134 4.37 15.82 -0.80
N GLU A 135 3.60 14.77 -0.54
CA GLU A 135 2.16 14.83 -0.23
C GLU A 135 1.25 15.32 -1.39
N MET A 136 1.81 15.72 -2.53
CA MET A 136 1.07 16.17 -3.72
C MET A 136 0.82 15.01 -4.71
N PRO A 137 -0.15 15.14 -5.63
CA PRO A 137 -0.40 14.11 -6.63
C PRO A 137 0.84 13.76 -7.47
N VAL A 138 1.10 12.47 -7.64
CA VAL A 138 2.26 11.94 -8.38
C VAL A 138 2.01 12.11 -9.88
N ARG A 139 2.72 13.06 -10.49
CA ARG A 139 2.70 13.35 -11.94
C ARG A 139 4.08 13.14 -12.56
N CYS A 140 4.64 11.96 -12.38
CA CYS A 140 5.96 11.60 -12.90
C CYS A 140 5.83 10.58 -14.04
N GLU A 141 6.21 10.96 -15.26
CA GLU A 141 6.12 10.10 -16.44
C GLU A 141 7.05 8.88 -16.36
N ALA A 142 8.25 9.05 -15.78
CA ALA A 142 9.19 7.96 -15.62
C ALA A 142 8.64 6.87 -14.68
N TRP A 143 7.98 7.30 -13.60
CA TRP A 143 7.24 6.43 -12.69
C TRP A 143 6.12 5.67 -13.43
N GLU A 144 5.25 6.40 -14.14
CA GLU A 144 4.10 5.82 -14.85
C GLU A 144 4.54 4.71 -15.82
N ARG A 145 5.56 5.01 -16.64
CA ARG A 145 6.11 4.06 -17.61
C ARG A 145 6.69 2.80 -16.95
N LYS A 146 7.41 2.96 -15.85
CA LYS A 146 8.07 1.83 -15.15
C LYS A 146 7.07 0.97 -14.38
N LEU A 147 6.10 1.61 -13.73
CA LEU A 147 4.99 0.91 -13.06
C LEU A 147 4.17 0.09 -14.05
N VAL A 148 3.70 0.72 -15.14
CA VAL A 148 2.88 0.04 -16.15
C VAL A 148 3.66 -1.08 -16.83
N GLY A 149 4.95 -0.85 -17.15
CA GLY A 149 5.83 -1.86 -17.73
C GLY A 149 6.09 -3.05 -16.79
N TYR A 150 6.01 -2.86 -15.49
CA TYR A 150 6.12 -3.93 -14.50
C TYR A 150 4.81 -4.70 -14.29
N VAL A 151 3.68 -3.99 -14.16
CA VAL A 151 2.39 -4.61 -13.78
C VAL A 151 1.68 -5.29 -14.96
N ARG A 152 1.70 -4.70 -16.16
CA ARG A 152 0.98 -5.28 -17.32
C ARG A 152 1.38 -6.73 -17.65
N PRO A 153 2.67 -7.11 -17.65
CA PRO A 153 3.07 -8.49 -17.87
C PRO A 153 2.54 -9.47 -16.83
N LEU A 154 2.20 -9.00 -15.62
CA LEU A 154 1.63 -9.85 -14.56
C LEU A 154 0.19 -10.27 -14.88
N ASN A 155 -0.57 -9.41 -15.55
CA ASN A 155 -1.97 -9.67 -15.94
C ASN A 155 -2.10 -10.47 -17.24
N SER A 156 -0.98 -10.70 -17.94
CA SER A 156 -0.94 -11.42 -19.22
C SER A 156 -0.44 -12.86 -19.09
N ARG A 157 -0.26 -13.33 -17.85
CA ARG A 157 0.21 -14.68 -17.51
C ARG A 157 -0.95 -15.53 -17.01
#